data_AF-A0A3M1JKG5-F1
#
_entry.id   AF-A0A3M1JKG5-F1
#
_cell.length_a   1.000
_cell.length_b   1.000
_cell.length_c   1.000
_cell.angle_alpha   90.00
_cell.angle_beta   90.00
_cell.angle_gamma   90.00
#
_symmetry.space_group_name_H-M   'P 1'
#
loop_
_entity.id
_entity.type
_entity.pdbx_description
1 polymer ?
#
loop_
_entity_poly.entity_id
_entity_poly.type
_entity_poly.pdbx_seq_one_letter_code
_entity_poly.pdbx_strand_id
1 'polypeptide(L)'
;RELGLLPIETAADRGIVTRLGALAAGRPRLAADPVGHSVWIRDRKKIRELLDAGNAFADHRSKLSTVLSAAAWREDLSRVRRALARRGDSIFRWFYSDYRMAVREMKSVCTGELPRGAADRIAILDALAEAKSAREQLERYSEVGHAAFGSFWQAEESEWPHLDAIYDWASSCDDLDSEGRLRSSLARHPHPEQIAQMARRLEELLAAHFDNLRNILTEKLELDLLRAFDVDDLLDIRFTDLLDRVHAWCAEPARLDEWVRFRKGDVQLRRYGLAALADKLASGEIPPHQGIDVFNYAYNEALIRKAWAGQRDLSTFEGGRHNKLVRRFRSLDLERIRLARAEVAAAHHRRIPRGITDSGQIGVLVR
;
A
#
# COMPACT_ATOMS: atom_id res chain seq x y z
N ARG A 1 -11.99 17.47 -5.63
CA ARG A 1 -12.90 18.03 -4.60
C ARG A 1 -14.34 18.14 -5.11
N GLU A 2 -14.63 18.83 -6.21
CA GLU A 2 -16.00 18.94 -6.76
C GLU A 2 -16.63 17.59 -7.17
N LEU A 3 -15.79 16.62 -7.56
CA LEU A 3 -16.23 15.27 -7.93
C LEU A 3 -16.38 14.30 -6.74
N GLY A 4 -16.18 14.76 -5.49
CA GLY A 4 -16.31 13.91 -4.30
C GLY A 4 -15.24 12.83 -4.14
N LEU A 5 -14.25 12.77 -5.02
CA LEU A 5 -13.12 11.84 -4.93
C LEU A 5 -12.09 12.29 -3.89
N LEU A 6 -11.42 11.30 -3.32
CA LEU A 6 -10.20 11.48 -2.54
C LEU A 6 -9.19 12.33 -3.34
N PRO A 7 -8.44 13.21 -2.68
CA PRO A 7 -7.39 13.97 -3.34
C PRO A 7 -6.37 13.02 -3.98
N ILE A 8 -5.94 13.35 -5.20
CA ILE A 8 -4.77 12.72 -5.83
C ILE A 8 -3.57 13.30 -5.11
N GLU A 9 -2.95 12.51 -4.24
CA GLU A 9 -1.86 12.96 -3.37
C GLU A 9 -0.51 12.36 -3.78
N THR A 10 -0.53 11.24 -4.49
CA THR A 10 0.64 10.46 -4.86
C THR A 10 0.65 10.13 -6.35
N ALA A 11 1.78 9.62 -6.87
CA ALA A 11 1.83 9.14 -8.24
C ALA A 11 1.15 7.77 -8.42
N ALA A 12 1.01 6.98 -7.35
CA ALA A 12 0.22 5.76 -7.33
C ALA A 12 -1.25 6.00 -7.72
N ASP A 13 -1.78 7.18 -7.39
CA ASP A 13 -3.15 7.60 -7.73
C ASP A 13 -3.39 7.82 -9.24
N ARG A 14 -2.36 7.71 -10.09
CA ARG A 14 -2.48 7.85 -11.55
C ARG A 14 -3.58 6.95 -12.13
N GLY A 15 -3.72 5.72 -11.62
CA GLY A 15 -4.76 4.80 -12.07
C GLY A 15 -6.18 5.35 -11.89
N ILE A 16 -6.41 6.10 -10.79
CA ILE A 16 -7.68 6.76 -10.51
C ILE A 16 -7.92 7.88 -11.53
N VAL A 17 -6.89 8.67 -11.87
CA VAL A 17 -6.98 9.74 -12.89
C VAL A 17 -7.36 9.18 -14.25
N THR A 18 -6.67 8.12 -14.70
CA THR A 18 -6.94 7.49 -15.99
C THR A 18 -8.37 6.94 -16.03
N ARG A 19 -8.80 6.24 -14.97
CA ARG A 19 -10.15 5.69 -14.89
C ARG A 19 -11.22 6.78 -14.85
N LEU A 20 -10.99 7.88 -14.13
CA LEU A 20 -11.86 9.05 -14.15
C LEU A 20 -11.99 9.64 -15.56
N GLY A 21 -10.87 9.81 -16.26
CA GLY A 21 -10.86 10.31 -17.62
C GLY A 21 -11.65 9.44 -18.58
N ALA A 22 -11.51 8.11 -18.45
CA ALA A 22 -12.27 7.13 -19.22
C ALA A 22 -13.77 7.17 -18.90
N LEU A 23 -14.15 7.27 -17.62
CA LEU A 23 -15.55 7.41 -17.21
C LEU A 23 -16.19 8.69 -17.73
N ALA A 24 -15.45 9.80 -17.72
CA ALA A 24 -15.95 11.06 -18.25
C ALA A 24 -16.12 10.99 -19.78
N ALA A 25 -15.11 10.45 -20.51
CA ALA A 25 -15.18 10.30 -21.97
C ALA A 25 -16.27 9.31 -22.41
N GLY A 26 -16.46 8.23 -21.65
CA GLY A 26 -17.41 7.17 -21.93
C GLY A 26 -18.82 7.42 -21.37
N ARG A 27 -19.14 8.66 -20.95
CA ARG A 27 -20.46 8.98 -20.41
C ARG A 27 -21.54 8.73 -21.48
N PRO A 28 -22.48 7.79 -21.28
CA PRO A 28 -23.57 7.58 -22.23
C PRO A 28 -24.53 8.77 -22.21
N ARG A 29 -25.47 8.80 -23.15
CA ARG A 29 -26.60 9.73 -23.04
C ARG A 29 -27.39 9.38 -21.78
N LEU A 30 -27.64 10.37 -20.93
CA LEU A 30 -28.36 10.22 -19.68
C LEU A 30 -29.64 11.07 -19.73
N ALA A 31 -30.73 10.54 -19.17
CA ALA A 31 -31.92 11.33 -18.96
C ALA A 31 -31.68 12.34 -17.83
N ALA A 32 -32.51 13.36 -17.72
CA ALA A 32 -32.42 14.31 -16.62
C ALA A 32 -32.74 13.61 -15.28
N ASP A 33 -31.72 13.48 -14.44
CA ASP A 33 -31.80 13.15 -13.00
C ASP A 33 -32.11 11.70 -12.52
N PRO A 34 -32.05 10.59 -13.30
CA PRO A 34 -32.28 9.26 -12.74
C PRO A 34 -31.00 8.57 -12.21
N VAL A 35 -29.82 8.95 -12.70
CA VAL A 35 -28.54 8.36 -12.24
C VAL A 35 -28.04 9.00 -10.93
N GLY A 36 -28.71 10.03 -10.42
CA GLY A 36 -28.53 10.49 -9.04
C GLY A 36 -29.38 9.73 -8.02
N HIS A 37 -30.33 8.90 -8.48
CA HIS A 37 -31.34 8.28 -7.63
C HIS A 37 -30.74 7.17 -6.75
N SER A 38 -31.28 7.01 -5.53
CA SER A 38 -30.80 6.03 -4.54
C SER A 38 -31.03 4.57 -4.93
N VAL A 39 -31.88 4.31 -5.94
CA VAL A 39 -32.15 2.97 -6.51
C VAL A 39 -30.88 2.28 -6.99
N TRP A 40 -29.90 3.05 -7.46
CA TRP A 40 -28.63 2.53 -7.93
C TRP A 40 -27.72 2.00 -6.82
N ILE A 41 -27.94 2.46 -5.59
CA ILE A 41 -27.24 1.95 -4.40
C ILE A 41 -28.06 0.82 -3.76
N ARG A 42 -29.36 1.05 -3.52
CA ARG A 42 -30.21 0.11 -2.79
C ARG A 42 -30.64 -1.11 -3.59
N ASP A 43 -30.92 -0.92 -4.87
CA ASP A 43 -31.61 -1.89 -5.73
C ASP A 43 -30.78 -2.27 -6.98
N ARG A 44 -29.44 -2.11 -6.94
CA ARG A 44 -28.52 -2.40 -8.07
C ARG A 44 -28.72 -3.79 -8.68
N LYS A 45 -28.96 -4.80 -7.83
CA LYS A 45 -29.23 -6.17 -8.27
C LYS A 45 -30.53 -6.26 -9.09
N LYS A 46 -31.58 -5.55 -8.66
CA LYS A 46 -32.87 -5.52 -9.39
C LYS A 46 -32.73 -4.81 -10.72
N ILE A 47 -31.90 -3.76 -10.81
CA ILE A 47 -31.59 -3.10 -12.09
C ILE A 47 -30.94 -4.10 -13.04
N ARG A 48 -29.97 -4.90 -12.55
CA ARG A 48 -29.35 -5.95 -13.38
C ARG A 48 -30.37 -6.98 -13.85
N GLU A 49 -31.18 -7.53 -12.94
CA GLU A 49 -32.22 -8.52 -13.25
C GLU A 49 -33.25 -7.98 -14.25
N LEU A 50 -33.64 -6.71 -14.14
CA LEU A 50 -34.54 -6.04 -15.09
C LEU A 50 -33.93 -5.98 -16.50
N LEU A 51 -32.65 -5.65 -16.61
CA LEU A 51 -31.97 -5.57 -17.90
C LEU A 51 -31.76 -6.96 -18.51
N ASP A 52 -31.45 -7.97 -17.70
CA ASP A 52 -31.32 -9.35 -18.15
C ASP A 52 -32.67 -9.87 -18.70
N ALA A 53 -33.76 -9.60 -17.97
CA ALA A 53 -35.12 -9.92 -18.42
C ALA A 53 -35.50 -9.16 -19.70
N GLY A 54 -35.08 -7.90 -19.82
CA GLY A 54 -35.33 -7.06 -20.98
C GLY A 54 -34.64 -7.57 -22.25
N ASN A 55 -33.35 -7.85 -22.15
CA ASN A 55 -32.57 -8.43 -23.24
C ASN A 55 -33.13 -9.79 -23.65
N ALA A 56 -33.42 -10.68 -22.69
CA ALA A 56 -34.03 -11.98 -22.97
C ALA A 56 -35.38 -11.81 -23.68
N PHE A 57 -36.24 -10.90 -23.20
CA PHE A 57 -37.51 -10.62 -23.82
C PHE A 57 -37.37 -10.13 -25.27
N ALA A 58 -36.47 -9.18 -25.53
CA ALA A 58 -36.21 -8.66 -26.87
C ALA A 58 -35.67 -9.74 -27.81
N ASP A 59 -34.76 -10.59 -27.33
CA ASP A 59 -34.21 -11.71 -28.08
C ASP A 59 -35.28 -12.74 -28.45
N HIS A 60 -36.13 -13.13 -27.51
CA HIS A 60 -37.23 -14.04 -27.82
C HIS A 60 -38.26 -13.39 -28.74
N ARG A 61 -38.63 -12.12 -28.50
CA ARG A 61 -39.61 -11.39 -29.33
C ARG A 61 -39.16 -11.24 -30.77
N SER A 62 -37.88 -10.94 -31.01
CA SER A 62 -37.33 -10.82 -32.36
C SER A 62 -37.39 -12.15 -33.12
N LYS A 63 -37.04 -13.26 -32.47
CA LYS A 63 -37.12 -14.62 -33.04
C LYS A 63 -38.57 -15.05 -33.29
N LEU A 64 -39.44 -14.88 -32.29
CA LEU A 64 -40.82 -15.38 -32.31
C LEU A 64 -41.72 -14.57 -33.23
N SER A 65 -41.51 -13.26 -33.40
CA SER A 65 -42.36 -12.41 -34.26
C SER A 65 -42.33 -12.82 -35.74
N THR A 66 -41.28 -13.54 -36.17
CA THR A 66 -41.19 -14.09 -37.53
C THR A 66 -42.04 -15.34 -37.73
N VAL A 67 -42.37 -16.06 -36.66
CA VAL A 67 -43.03 -17.38 -36.71
C VAL A 67 -44.44 -17.37 -36.12
N LEU A 68 -44.69 -16.52 -35.13
CA LEU A 68 -45.92 -16.47 -34.34
C LEU A 68 -46.69 -15.17 -34.57
N SER A 69 -48.01 -15.29 -34.61
CA SER A 69 -48.92 -14.14 -34.70
C SER A 69 -49.10 -13.49 -33.32
N ALA A 70 -49.68 -12.28 -33.31
CA ALA A 70 -49.99 -11.57 -32.06
C ALA A 70 -50.94 -12.36 -31.13
N ALA A 71 -51.74 -13.29 -31.67
CA ALA A 71 -52.63 -14.15 -30.88
C ALA A 71 -51.87 -15.09 -29.95
N ALA A 72 -50.72 -15.62 -30.38
CA ALA A 72 -49.88 -16.54 -29.59
C ALA A 72 -49.50 -15.94 -28.21
N TRP A 73 -49.28 -14.63 -28.17
CA TRP A 73 -48.87 -13.92 -26.97
C TRP A 73 -49.98 -13.81 -25.92
N ARG A 74 -51.25 -13.99 -26.30
CA ARG A 74 -52.41 -13.92 -25.40
C ARG A 74 -52.90 -15.29 -24.93
N GLU A 75 -52.69 -16.32 -25.74
CA GLU A 75 -53.20 -17.67 -25.47
C GLU A 75 -52.32 -18.48 -24.51
N ASP A 76 -52.94 -19.35 -23.70
CA ASP A 76 -52.21 -20.36 -22.91
C ASP A 76 -51.96 -21.62 -23.75
N LEU A 77 -50.75 -21.73 -24.30
CA LEU A 77 -50.31 -22.86 -25.12
C LEU A 77 -49.65 -23.97 -24.29
N SER A 78 -49.76 -23.97 -22.95
CA SER A 78 -49.16 -24.99 -22.08
C SER A 78 -49.72 -26.39 -22.36
N ARG A 79 -51.01 -26.48 -22.72
CA ARG A 79 -51.67 -27.75 -23.11
C ARG A 79 -51.12 -28.26 -24.45
N VAL A 80 -50.94 -27.36 -25.42
CA VAL A 80 -50.32 -27.65 -26.72
C VAL A 80 -48.90 -28.20 -26.53
N ARG A 81 -48.09 -27.52 -25.71
CA ARG A 81 -46.72 -27.93 -25.38
C ARG A 81 -46.67 -29.33 -24.76
N ARG A 82 -47.52 -29.62 -23.75
CA ARG A 82 -47.60 -30.94 -23.12
C ARG A 82 -48.01 -32.05 -24.09
N ALA A 83 -48.96 -31.78 -24.98
CA ALA A 83 -49.43 -32.75 -25.97
C ALA A 83 -48.34 -33.08 -27.01
N LEU A 84 -47.58 -32.07 -27.46
CA LEU A 84 -46.44 -32.25 -28.36
C LEU A 84 -45.31 -33.02 -27.69
N ALA A 85 -44.95 -32.70 -26.44
CA ALA A 85 -43.86 -33.36 -25.71
C ALA A 85 -44.15 -34.85 -25.43
N ARG A 86 -45.38 -35.19 -25.05
CA ARG A 86 -45.76 -36.58 -24.72
C ARG A 86 -45.70 -37.54 -25.92
N ARG A 87 -45.88 -37.04 -27.14
CA ARG A 87 -46.14 -37.87 -28.33
C ARG A 87 -45.27 -37.52 -29.54
N GLY A 88 -44.40 -36.51 -29.44
CA GLY A 88 -43.59 -35.99 -30.54
C GLY A 88 -42.64 -37.01 -31.16
N ASP A 89 -42.04 -37.86 -30.34
CA ASP A 89 -41.03 -38.86 -30.75
C ASP A 89 -41.66 -40.17 -31.24
N SER A 90 -42.98 -40.33 -31.13
CA SER A 90 -43.68 -41.56 -31.54
C SER A 90 -43.85 -41.61 -33.06
N ILE A 91 -43.44 -42.73 -33.68
CA ILE A 91 -43.65 -43.01 -35.12
C ILE A 91 -45.15 -42.99 -35.47
N PHE A 92 -46.01 -43.40 -34.54
CA PHE A 92 -47.48 -43.43 -34.69
C PHE A 92 -48.18 -42.15 -34.21
N ARG A 93 -47.48 -41.03 -34.06
CA ARG A 93 -48.03 -39.79 -33.46
C ARG A 93 -49.32 -39.27 -34.12
N TRP A 94 -49.50 -39.54 -35.42
CA TRP A 94 -50.64 -39.07 -36.21
C TRP A 94 -51.95 -39.78 -35.89
N PHE A 95 -51.92 -40.94 -35.22
CA PHE A 95 -53.12 -41.64 -34.77
C PHE A 95 -53.73 -41.01 -33.51
N TYR A 96 -52.97 -40.24 -32.73
CA TYR A 96 -53.48 -39.61 -31.51
C TYR A 96 -54.25 -38.32 -31.83
N SER A 97 -55.51 -38.25 -31.39
CA SER A 97 -56.37 -37.05 -31.50
C SER A 97 -55.71 -35.82 -30.88
N ASP A 98 -55.14 -35.98 -29.69
CA ASP A 98 -54.59 -34.88 -28.89
C ASP A 98 -53.38 -34.25 -29.56
N TYR A 99 -52.52 -35.07 -30.19
CA TYR A 99 -51.39 -34.58 -30.97
C TYR A 99 -51.88 -33.81 -32.20
N ARG A 100 -52.85 -34.35 -32.95
CA ARG A 100 -53.41 -33.65 -34.13
C ARG A 100 -54.09 -32.34 -33.76
N MET A 101 -54.76 -32.29 -32.61
CA MET A 101 -55.39 -31.07 -32.10
C MET A 101 -54.33 -30.01 -31.73
N ALA A 102 -53.31 -30.40 -30.97
CA ALA A 102 -52.21 -29.51 -30.61
C ALA A 102 -51.48 -28.95 -31.85
N VAL A 103 -51.29 -29.76 -32.89
CA VAL A 103 -50.70 -29.30 -34.16
C VAL A 103 -51.59 -28.29 -34.88
N ARG A 104 -52.91 -28.44 -34.84
CA ARG A 104 -53.86 -27.48 -35.43
C ARG A 104 -53.86 -26.17 -34.67
N GLU A 105 -53.87 -26.23 -33.34
CA GLU A 105 -53.83 -25.08 -32.44
C GLU A 105 -52.50 -24.31 -32.56
N MET A 106 -51.37 -25.02 -32.64
CA MET A 106 -50.08 -24.39 -32.96
C MET A 106 -50.13 -23.70 -34.33
N LYS A 107 -50.74 -24.34 -35.35
CA LYS A 107 -50.85 -23.76 -36.69
C LYS A 107 -51.70 -22.48 -36.70
N SER A 108 -52.76 -22.38 -35.90
CA SER A 108 -53.60 -21.17 -35.86
C SER A 108 -52.88 -19.95 -35.30
N VAL A 109 -51.82 -20.16 -34.52
CA VAL A 109 -51.01 -19.08 -33.94
C VAL A 109 -49.72 -18.80 -34.72
N CYS A 110 -49.45 -19.52 -35.81
CA CYS A 110 -48.31 -19.26 -36.69
C CYS A 110 -48.62 -18.20 -37.76
N THR A 111 -47.64 -17.38 -38.12
CA THR A 111 -47.73 -16.41 -39.24
C THR A 111 -47.52 -17.06 -40.61
N GLY A 112 -46.82 -18.20 -40.66
CA GLY A 112 -46.45 -18.91 -41.89
C GLY A 112 -46.53 -20.43 -41.79
N GLU A 113 -45.66 -21.12 -42.52
CA GLU A 113 -45.60 -22.59 -42.46
C GLU A 113 -45.24 -23.09 -41.06
N LEU A 114 -45.97 -24.10 -40.61
CA LEU A 114 -45.72 -24.73 -39.31
C LEU A 114 -44.37 -25.48 -39.36
N PRO A 115 -43.46 -25.26 -38.39
CA PRO A 115 -42.21 -26.00 -38.28
C PRO A 115 -42.44 -27.51 -38.34
N ARG A 116 -41.56 -28.26 -39.02
CA ARG A 116 -41.83 -29.68 -39.31
C ARG A 116 -41.55 -30.60 -38.11
N GLY A 117 -40.53 -30.31 -37.30
CA GLY A 117 -40.13 -31.12 -36.15
C GLY A 117 -41.01 -30.89 -34.92
N ALA A 118 -41.30 -31.95 -34.16
CA ALA A 118 -41.94 -31.80 -32.86
C ALA A 118 -41.04 -31.07 -31.85
N ALA A 119 -39.73 -31.34 -31.89
CA ALA A 119 -38.72 -30.64 -31.10
C ALA A 119 -38.72 -29.14 -31.38
N ASP A 120 -38.70 -28.72 -32.66
CA ASP A 120 -38.72 -27.30 -33.04
C ASP A 120 -39.98 -26.59 -32.53
N ARG A 121 -41.15 -27.26 -32.61
CA ARG A 121 -42.41 -26.71 -32.10
C ARG A 121 -42.39 -26.54 -30.59
N ILE A 122 -41.84 -27.50 -29.86
CA ILE A 122 -41.68 -27.42 -28.40
C ILE A 122 -40.72 -26.27 -28.06
N ALA A 123 -39.60 -26.15 -28.77
CA ALA A 123 -38.64 -25.08 -28.56
C ALA A 123 -39.26 -23.68 -28.76
N ILE A 124 -40.14 -23.51 -29.76
CA ILE A 124 -40.86 -22.26 -29.98
C ILE A 124 -41.84 -21.96 -28.83
N LEU A 125 -42.56 -22.98 -28.34
CA LEU A 125 -43.48 -22.82 -27.21
C LEU A 125 -42.75 -22.53 -25.89
N ASP A 126 -41.59 -23.14 -25.69
CA ASP A 126 -40.72 -22.90 -24.53
C ASP A 126 -40.16 -21.48 -24.58
N ALA A 127 -39.64 -21.04 -25.73
CA ALA A 127 -39.21 -19.66 -25.94
C ALA A 127 -40.34 -18.63 -25.74
N LEU A 128 -41.58 -18.95 -26.15
CA LEU A 128 -42.73 -18.09 -25.90
C LEU A 128 -43.08 -18.01 -24.41
N ALA A 129 -43.00 -19.12 -23.68
CA ALA A 129 -43.24 -19.15 -22.24
C ALA A 129 -42.16 -18.34 -21.49
N GLU A 130 -40.89 -18.50 -21.87
CA GLU A 130 -39.77 -17.71 -21.36
C GLU A 130 -39.96 -16.22 -21.64
N ALA A 131 -40.37 -15.85 -22.85
CA ALA A 131 -40.66 -14.46 -23.19
C ALA A 131 -41.81 -13.88 -22.35
N LYS A 132 -42.90 -14.63 -22.12
CA LYS A 132 -44.00 -14.18 -21.24
C LYS A 132 -43.52 -14.01 -19.80
N SER A 133 -42.72 -14.93 -19.28
CA SER A 133 -42.14 -14.81 -17.94
C SER A 133 -41.20 -13.60 -17.83
N ALA A 134 -40.39 -13.33 -18.85
CA ALA A 134 -39.51 -12.16 -18.89
C ALA A 134 -40.33 -10.86 -18.89
N ARG A 135 -41.42 -10.78 -19.67
CA ARG A 135 -42.36 -9.65 -19.62
C ARG A 135 -42.93 -9.42 -18.22
N GLU A 136 -43.39 -10.47 -17.55
CA GLU A 136 -43.92 -10.36 -16.18
C GLU A 136 -42.87 -9.82 -15.20
N GLN A 137 -41.59 -10.20 -15.37
CA GLN A 137 -40.49 -9.63 -14.60
C GLN A 137 -40.24 -8.15 -14.90
N LEU A 138 -40.31 -7.74 -16.18
CA LEU A 138 -40.20 -6.34 -16.58
C LEU A 138 -41.31 -5.48 -15.94
N GLU A 139 -42.55 -5.97 -15.94
CA GLU A 139 -43.67 -5.31 -15.30
C GLU A 139 -43.45 -5.17 -13.78
N ARG A 140 -42.98 -6.25 -13.13
CA ARG A 140 -42.66 -6.26 -11.70
C ARG A 140 -41.59 -5.23 -11.32
N TYR A 141 -40.62 -4.98 -12.19
CA TYR A 141 -39.54 -4.03 -11.94
C TYR A 141 -39.73 -2.67 -12.64
N SER A 142 -40.93 -2.38 -13.15
CA SER A 142 -41.21 -1.15 -13.90
C SER A 142 -40.87 0.14 -13.12
N GLU A 143 -41.14 0.19 -11.82
CA GLU A 143 -40.77 1.34 -10.98
C GLU A 143 -39.25 1.52 -10.85
N VAL A 144 -38.51 0.41 -10.74
CA VAL A 144 -37.05 0.42 -10.69
C VAL A 144 -36.49 0.90 -12.04
N GLY A 145 -37.05 0.43 -13.15
CA GLY A 145 -36.69 0.87 -14.50
C GLY A 145 -36.88 2.38 -14.70
N HIS A 146 -38.06 2.91 -14.35
CA HIS A 146 -38.34 4.35 -14.41
C HIS A 146 -37.38 5.15 -13.52
N ALA A 147 -37.16 4.70 -12.27
CA ALA A 147 -36.26 5.40 -11.35
C ALA A 147 -34.80 5.38 -11.81
N ALA A 148 -34.35 4.30 -12.46
CA ALA A 148 -32.97 4.13 -12.89
C ALA A 148 -32.65 4.83 -14.22
N PHE A 149 -33.57 4.77 -15.19
CA PHE A 149 -33.31 5.20 -16.57
C PHE A 149 -34.17 6.39 -17.03
N GLY A 150 -35.15 6.82 -16.24
CA GLY A 150 -36.02 7.95 -16.55
C GLY A 150 -36.73 7.78 -17.89
N SER A 151 -36.63 8.78 -18.77
CA SER A 151 -37.28 8.76 -20.09
C SER A 151 -36.74 7.71 -21.06
N PHE A 152 -35.57 7.11 -20.80
CA PHE A 152 -35.05 6.03 -21.64
C PHE A 152 -35.69 4.67 -21.35
N TRP A 153 -36.38 4.54 -20.21
CA TRP A 153 -37.20 3.38 -19.95
C TRP A 153 -38.51 3.48 -20.74
N GLN A 154 -38.75 2.51 -21.64
CA GLN A 154 -39.94 2.42 -22.50
C GLN A 154 -40.58 1.02 -22.38
N ALA A 155 -40.51 0.42 -21.17
CA ALA A 155 -40.96 -0.95 -20.91
C ALA A 155 -40.35 -1.95 -21.92
N GLU A 156 -41.17 -2.77 -22.57
CA GLU A 156 -40.77 -3.78 -23.57
C GLU A 156 -40.06 -3.20 -24.80
N GLU A 157 -40.28 -1.92 -25.12
CA GLU A 157 -39.73 -1.23 -26.29
C GLU A 157 -38.44 -0.45 -25.97
N SER A 158 -37.87 -0.66 -24.78
CA SER A 158 -36.62 0.00 -24.38
C SER A 158 -35.46 -0.36 -25.30
N GLU A 159 -34.56 0.58 -25.54
CA GLU A 159 -33.29 0.31 -26.23
C GLU A 159 -32.32 -0.37 -25.26
N TRP A 160 -32.46 -1.69 -25.10
CA TRP A 160 -31.71 -2.48 -24.11
C TRP A 160 -30.19 -2.25 -24.14
N PRO A 161 -29.51 -2.23 -25.31
CA PRO A 161 -28.08 -1.94 -25.37
C PRO A 161 -27.70 -0.58 -24.78
N HIS A 162 -28.59 0.42 -24.91
CA HIS A 162 -28.35 1.73 -24.32
C HIS A 162 -28.52 1.71 -22.80
N LEU A 163 -29.53 1.01 -22.29
CA LEU A 163 -29.72 0.87 -20.83
C LEU A 163 -28.60 0.07 -20.18
N ASP A 164 -28.06 -0.96 -20.85
CA ASP A 164 -26.85 -1.68 -20.44
C ASP A 164 -25.65 -0.75 -20.37
N ALA A 165 -25.41 0.08 -21.39
CA ALA A 165 -24.33 1.05 -21.37
C ALA A 165 -24.44 2.04 -20.20
N ILE A 166 -25.66 2.47 -19.84
CA ILE A 166 -25.89 3.30 -18.65
C ILE A 166 -25.55 2.52 -17.37
N TYR A 167 -25.97 1.25 -17.28
CA TYR A 167 -25.70 0.41 -16.12
C TYR A 167 -24.21 0.13 -15.91
N ASP A 168 -23.49 -0.19 -16.97
CA ASP A 168 -22.06 -0.48 -16.93
C ASP A 168 -21.24 0.77 -16.57
N TRP A 169 -21.62 1.92 -17.14
CA TRP A 169 -21.02 3.20 -16.80
C TRP A 169 -21.26 3.59 -15.34
N ALA A 170 -22.51 3.48 -14.87
CA ALA A 170 -22.87 3.77 -13.48
C ALA A 170 -22.14 2.84 -12.51
N SER A 171 -22.12 1.54 -12.81
CA SER A 171 -21.39 0.52 -12.07
C SER A 171 -19.90 0.84 -11.96
N SER A 172 -19.28 1.27 -13.06
CA SER A 172 -17.86 1.61 -13.11
C SER A 172 -17.53 2.89 -12.33
N CYS A 173 -18.48 3.81 -12.18
CA CYS A 173 -18.35 4.96 -11.29
C CYS A 173 -18.40 4.52 -9.82
N ASP A 174 -19.34 3.64 -9.48
CA ASP A 174 -19.54 3.17 -8.11
C ASP A 174 -18.36 2.30 -7.60
N ASP A 175 -17.60 1.67 -8.50
CA ASP A 175 -16.34 0.97 -8.16
C ASP A 175 -15.24 1.94 -7.65
N LEU A 176 -15.27 3.20 -8.07
CA LEU A 176 -14.36 4.24 -7.58
C LEU A 176 -14.92 5.01 -6.39
N ASP A 177 -16.24 5.13 -6.29
CA ASP A 177 -16.94 5.82 -5.21
C ASP A 177 -18.29 5.15 -4.93
N SER A 178 -18.31 4.24 -3.95
CA SER A 178 -19.49 3.46 -3.60
C SER A 178 -20.67 4.30 -3.09
N GLU A 179 -20.43 5.55 -2.72
CA GLU A 179 -21.47 6.48 -2.27
C GLU A 179 -22.21 7.15 -3.45
N GLY A 180 -21.77 6.91 -4.69
CA GLY A 180 -22.43 7.41 -5.91
C GLY A 180 -22.31 8.93 -6.12
N ARG A 181 -21.43 9.62 -5.39
CA ARG A 181 -21.18 11.06 -5.56
C ARG A 181 -20.47 11.31 -6.89
N LEU A 182 -19.44 10.52 -7.22
CA LEU A 182 -18.73 10.62 -8.49
C LEU A 182 -19.69 10.50 -9.68
N ARG A 183 -20.50 9.44 -9.66
CA ARG A 183 -21.53 9.15 -10.66
C ARG A 183 -22.49 10.34 -10.82
N SER A 184 -23.02 10.84 -9.72
CA SER A 184 -23.94 11.99 -9.71
C SER A 184 -23.28 13.27 -10.22
N SER A 185 -22.02 13.52 -9.87
CA SER A 185 -21.27 14.69 -10.33
C SER A 185 -20.94 14.61 -11.83
N LEU A 186 -20.46 13.47 -12.32
CA LEU A 186 -20.19 13.27 -13.75
C LEU A 186 -21.46 13.32 -14.61
N ALA A 187 -22.58 12.82 -14.09
CA ALA A 187 -23.87 12.89 -14.77
C ALA A 187 -24.33 14.35 -14.97
N ARG A 188 -24.14 15.20 -13.97
CA ARG A 188 -24.53 16.62 -14.01
C ARG A 188 -23.50 17.54 -14.66
N HIS A 189 -22.27 17.09 -14.84
CA HIS A 189 -21.21 17.93 -15.36
C HIS A 189 -21.50 18.35 -16.81
N PRO A 190 -21.50 19.65 -17.15
CA PRO A 190 -21.89 20.09 -18.49
C PRO A 190 -20.90 19.64 -19.59
N HIS A 191 -19.62 19.54 -19.23
CA HIS A 191 -18.52 19.28 -20.17
C HIS A 191 -17.63 18.10 -19.72
N PRO A 192 -18.14 16.85 -19.74
CA PRO A 192 -17.35 15.68 -19.35
C PRO A 192 -16.10 15.46 -20.22
N GLU A 193 -16.11 15.94 -21.47
CA GLU A 193 -14.97 15.93 -22.38
C GLU A 193 -13.78 16.73 -21.84
N GLN A 194 -14.05 17.83 -21.12
CA GLN A 194 -13.00 18.62 -20.47
C GLN A 194 -12.35 17.85 -19.32
N ILE A 195 -13.14 17.09 -18.54
CA ILE A 195 -12.61 16.19 -17.51
C ILE A 195 -11.71 15.13 -18.13
N ALA A 196 -12.16 14.50 -19.22
CA ALA A 196 -11.38 13.51 -19.95
C ALA A 196 -10.09 14.08 -20.55
N GLN A 197 -10.11 15.32 -21.05
CA GLN A 197 -8.93 16.01 -21.54
C GLN A 197 -7.95 16.35 -20.40
N MET A 198 -8.47 16.85 -19.28
CA MET A 198 -7.67 17.19 -18.10
C MET A 198 -7.00 15.96 -17.50
N ALA A 199 -7.74 14.85 -17.40
CA ALA A 199 -7.22 13.57 -16.94
C ALA A 199 -6.09 13.05 -17.85
N ARG A 200 -6.29 13.08 -19.16
CA ARG A 200 -5.24 12.72 -20.14
C ARG A 200 -4.02 13.62 -20.00
N ARG A 201 -4.23 14.93 -19.89
CA ARG A 201 -3.13 15.89 -19.73
C ARG A 201 -2.35 15.67 -18.44
N LEU A 202 -3.05 15.40 -17.34
CA LEU A 202 -2.42 15.09 -16.06
C LEU A 202 -1.63 13.78 -16.16
N GLU A 203 -2.17 12.76 -16.83
CA GLU A 203 -1.48 11.50 -17.05
C GLU A 203 -0.19 11.67 -17.87
N GLU A 204 -0.25 12.44 -18.97
CA GLU A 204 0.92 12.78 -19.79
C GLU A 204 1.99 13.51 -18.96
N LEU A 205 1.59 14.51 -18.17
CA LEU A 205 2.49 15.27 -17.30
C LEU A 205 3.11 14.38 -16.23
N LEU A 206 2.30 13.55 -15.57
CA LEU A 206 2.80 12.59 -14.58
C LEU A 206 3.79 11.63 -15.23
N ALA A 207 3.47 11.02 -16.37
CA ALA A 207 4.40 10.13 -17.06
C ALA A 207 5.72 10.82 -17.43
N ALA A 208 5.65 12.00 -18.06
CA ALA A 208 6.82 12.73 -18.53
C ALA A 208 7.74 13.21 -17.39
N HIS A 209 7.17 13.60 -16.25
CA HIS A 209 7.94 14.13 -15.13
C HIS A 209 8.34 13.05 -14.12
N PHE A 210 7.55 11.99 -13.96
CA PHE A 210 7.81 10.97 -12.95
C PHE A 210 9.01 10.09 -13.31
N ASP A 211 9.22 9.77 -14.59
CA ASP A 211 10.44 9.07 -15.01
C ASP A 211 11.70 9.91 -14.76
N ASN A 212 11.61 11.22 -14.97
CA ASN A 212 12.69 12.14 -14.66
C ASN A 212 12.94 12.25 -13.15
N LEU A 213 11.88 12.36 -12.35
CA LEU A 213 11.98 12.37 -10.88
C LEU A 213 12.59 11.08 -10.36
N ARG A 214 12.15 9.93 -10.87
CA ARG A 214 12.73 8.63 -10.55
C ARG A 214 14.21 8.59 -10.83
N ASN A 215 14.64 8.93 -12.05
CA ASN A 215 16.04 8.98 -12.42
C ASN A 215 16.86 9.92 -11.51
N ILE A 216 16.33 11.10 -11.15
CA ILE A 216 17.02 12.04 -10.26
C ILE A 216 17.14 11.47 -8.84
N LEU A 217 16.04 10.97 -8.27
CA LEU A 217 15.98 10.55 -6.87
C LEU A 217 16.68 9.21 -6.63
N THR A 218 16.55 8.23 -7.53
CA THR A 218 17.12 6.89 -7.34
C THR A 218 18.51 6.74 -7.96
N GLU A 219 18.71 7.16 -9.21
CA GLU A 219 19.98 6.90 -9.93
C GLU A 219 21.04 7.97 -9.67
N LYS A 220 20.65 9.25 -9.59
CA LYS A 220 21.61 10.35 -9.42
C LYS A 220 21.90 10.66 -7.96
N LEU A 221 20.86 10.71 -7.14
CA LEU A 221 20.98 11.05 -5.72
C LEU A 221 21.13 9.82 -4.83
N GLU A 222 20.75 8.63 -5.31
CA GLU A 222 20.68 7.40 -4.50
C GLU A 222 19.97 7.66 -3.16
N LEU A 223 18.84 8.37 -3.22
CA LEU A 223 18.12 8.81 -2.04
C LEU A 223 17.48 7.62 -1.33
N ASP A 224 17.79 7.49 -0.04
CA ASP A 224 17.09 6.59 0.87
C ASP A 224 15.66 7.10 1.11
N LEU A 225 14.69 6.51 0.40
CA LEU A 225 13.28 6.92 0.44
C LEU A 225 12.66 6.71 1.82
N LEU A 226 12.99 5.60 2.49
CA LEU A 226 12.49 5.29 3.82
C LEU A 226 12.96 6.36 4.81
N ARG A 227 14.23 6.78 4.73
CA ARG A 227 14.74 7.84 5.60
C ARG A 227 14.20 9.23 5.24
N ALA A 228 13.95 9.51 3.97
CA ALA A 228 13.55 10.83 3.50
C ALA A 228 12.05 11.11 3.62
N PHE A 229 11.22 10.08 3.44
CA PHE A 229 9.77 10.17 3.26
C PHE A 229 8.99 9.10 4.02
N ASP A 230 9.63 8.14 4.71
CA ASP A 230 8.98 7.02 5.40
C ASP A 230 8.15 6.11 4.46
N VAL A 231 8.63 5.95 3.22
CA VAL A 231 8.02 5.07 2.21
C VAL A 231 9.09 4.24 1.50
N ASP A 232 8.70 3.06 1.02
CA ASP A 232 9.58 2.14 0.29
C ASP A 232 9.55 2.38 -1.23
N ASP A 233 8.45 2.90 -1.77
CA ASP A 233 8.28 3.18 -3.20
C ASP A 233 8.16 4.69 -3.45
N LEU A 234 8.78 5.13 -4.55
CA LEU A 234 8.69 6.49 -5.06
C LEU A 234 7.24 6.88 -5.40
N LEU A 235 6.43 5.92 -5.86
CA LEU A 235 5.04 6.15 -6.26
C LEU A 235 4.15 6.56 -5.09
N ASP A 236 4.53 6.17 -3.87
CA ASP A 236 3.78 6.42 -2.63
C ASP A 236 4.15 7.76 -1.97
N ILE A 237 5.17 8.46 -2.49
CA ILE A 237 5.56 9.77 -1.97
C ILE A 237 4.44 10.77 -2.26
N ARG A 238 3.94 11.41 -1.20
CA ARG A 238 2.99 12.51 -1.33
C ARG A 238 3.64 13.70 -2.02
N PHE A 239 2.97 14.28 -3.01
CA PHE A 239 3.49 15.43 -3.76
C PHE A 239 3.82 16.63 -2.87
N THR A 240 3.07 16.83 -1.78
CA THR A 240 3.35 17.89 -0.79
C THR A 240 4.66 17.66 -0.07
N ASP A 241 4.93 16.43 0.37
CA ASP A 241 6.16 16.10 1.10
C ASP A 241 7.38 16.22 0.18
N LEU A 242 7.23 15.79 -1.07
CA LEU A 242 8.25 15.97 -2.10
C LEU A 242 8.55 17.45 -2.34
N LEU A 243 7.52 18.29 -2.52
CA LEU A 243 7.67 19.73 -2.73
C LEU A 243 8.35 20.42 -1.54
N ASP A 244 7.90 20.12 -0.32
CA ASP A 244 8.47 20.68 0.91
C ASP A 244 9.95 20.31 1.06
N ARG A 245 10.30 19.05 0.75
CA ARG A 245 11.69 18.59 0.77
C ARG A 245 12.56 19.32 -0.25
N VAL A 246 12.09 19.42 -1.50
CA VAL A 246 12.80 20.12 -2.58
C VAL A 246 12.98 21.60 -2.22
N HIS A 247 11.95 22.25 -1.69
CA HIS A 247 12.05 23.62 -1.21
C HIS A 247 13.09 23.79 -0.11
N ALA A 248 13.14 22.88 0.86
CA ALA A 248 14.15 22.90 1.93
C ALA A 248 15.58 22.76 1.36
N TRP A 249 15.80 21.86 0.39
CA TRP A 249 17.09 21.73 -0.26
C TRP A 249 17.51 22.97 -1.06
N CYS A 250 16.56 23.61 -1.75
CA CYS A 250 16.81 24.86 -2.47
C CYS A 250 17.08 26.05 -1.53
N ALA A 251 16.46 26.06 -0.35
CA ALA A 251 16.63 27.15 0.63
C ALA A 251 17.98 27.10 1.34
N GLU A 252 18.55 25.91 1.56
CA GLU A 252 19.78 25.72 2.34
C GLU A 252 20.87 24.96 1.56
N PRO A 253 21.33 25.44 0.37
CA PRO A 253 22.29 24.72 -0.45
C PRO A 253 23.64 24.51 0.26
N ALA A 254 24.02 25.40 1.18
CA ALA A 254 25.25 25.29 1.96
C ALA A 254 25.31 24.03 2.85
N ARG A 255 24.15 23.46 3.23
CA ARG A 255 24.10 22.21 4.01
C ARG A 255 24.58 20.99 3.23
N LEU A 256 24.63 21.08 1.90
CA LEU A 256 25.22 20.03 1.08
C LEU A 256 26.71 19.88 1.37
N ASP A 257 27.44 20.99 1.56
CA ASP A 257 28.87 20.94 1.88
C ASP A 257 29.12 20.31 3.25
N GLU A 258 28.27 20.64 4.23
CA GLU A 258 28.30 20.03 5.56
C GLU A 258 28.03 18.52 5.48
N TRP A 259 27.02 18.12 4.70
CA TRP A 259 26.70 16.72 4.46
C TRP A 259 27.85 15.96 3.79
N VAL A 260 28.49 16.54 2.76
CA VAL A 260 29.66 15.93 2.10
C VAL A 260 30.81 15.74 3.08
N ARG A 261 31.08 16.72 3.95
CA ARG A 261 32.09 16.59 5.02
C ARG A 261 31.74 15.49 6.00
N PHE A 262 30.49 15.44 6.46
CA PHE A 262 29.98 14.39 7.34
C PHE A 262 30.14 13.00 6.71
N ARG A 263 29.69 12.81 5.45
CA ARG A 263 29.80 11.52 4.74
C ARG A 263 31.23 11.08 4.54
N LYS A 264 32.16 11.99 4.22
CA LYS A 264 33.60 11.66 4.16
C LYS A 264 34.11 11.17 5.51
N GLY A 265 33.71 11.80 6.62
CA GLY A 265 34.04 11.36 7.97
C GLY A 265 33.46 9.98 8.32
N ASP A 266 32.16 9.76 8.04
CA ASP A 266 31.47 8.48 8.26
C ASP A 266 32.15 7.33 7.50
N VAL A 267 32.46 7.54 6.22
CA VAL A 267 33.18 6.54 5.39
C VAL A 267 34.56 6.23 5.96
N GLN A 268 35.30 7.24 6.43
CA GLN A 268 36.60 7.03 7.05
C GLN A 268 36.51 6.22 8.36
N LEU A 269 35.58 6.56 9.26
CA LEU A 269 35.35 5.81 10.49
C LEU A 269 35.04 4.34 10.20
N ARG A 270 34.16 4.07 9.24
CA ARG A 270 33.82 2.71 8.83
C ARG A 270 35.01 1.94 8.27
N ARG A 271 35.87 2.59 7.46
CA ARG A 271 37.11 1.99 6.94
C ARG A 271 38.10 1.61 8.04
N TYR A 272 38.13 2.34 9.15
CA TYR A 272 38.95 2.00 10.32
C TYR A 272 38.29 0.96 11.25
N GLY A 273 37.17 0.37 10.86
CA GLY A 273 36.46 -0.65 11.65
C GLY A 273 35.58 -0.06 12.76
N LEU A 274 35.31 1.24 12.75
CA LEU A 274 34.53 1.96 13.78
C LEU A 274 33.06 2.13 13.38
N ALA A 275 32.50 1.18 12.62
CA ALA A 275 31.13 1.27 12.11
C ALA A 275 30.08 1.46 13.23
N ALA A 276 30.21 0.73 14.34
CA ALA A 276 29.28 0.84 15.47
C ALA A 276 29.27 2.24 16.11
N LEU A 277 30.43 2.91 16.18
CA LEU A 277 30.51 4.30 16.66
C LEU A 277 29.87 5.25 15.65
N ALA A 278 30.12 5.04 14.36
CA ALA A 278 29.55 5.84 13.29
C ALA A 278 28.01 5.75 13.27
N ASP A 279 27.44 4.55 13.44
CA ASP A 279 25.99 4.34 13.50
C ASP A 279 25.36 5.07 14.70
N LYS A 280 25.98 4.99 15.88
CA LYS A 280 25.50 5.67 17.09
C LYS A 280 25.60 7.20 17.03
N LEU A 281 26.61 7.73 16.34
CA LEU A 281 26.71 9.17 16.07
C LEU A 281 25.66 9.62 15.05
N ALA A 282 25.43 8.83 14.00
CA ALA A 282 24.45 9.14 12.95
C ALA A 282 22.99 9.03 13.43
N SER A 283 22.70 8.13 14.38
CA SER A 283 21.38 8.01 15.02
C SER A 283 21.13 9.06 16.10
N GLY A 284 22.19 9.73 16.57
CA GLY A 284 22.13 10.69 17.69
C GLY A 284 22.12 10.03 19.07
N GLU A 285 22.28 8.71 19.17
CA GLU A 285 22.43 8.01 20.46
C GLU A 285 23.66 8.51 21.23
N ILE A 286 24.74 8.85 20.51
CA ILE A 286 25.89 9.55 21.04
C ILE A 286 25.83 11.01 20.59
N PRO A 287 25.71 11.98 21.51
CA PRO A 287 25.82 13.38 21.18
C PRO A 287 27.20 13.70 20.55
N PRO A 288 27.28 14.55 19.51
CA PRO A 288 28.53 14.81 18.81
C PRO A 288 29.70 15.24 19.70
N HIS A 289 29.42 16.00 20.77
CA HIS A 289 30.43 16.48 21.71
C HIS A 289 31.05 15.37 22.58
N GLN A 290 30.39 14.21 22.70
CA GLN A 290 30.88 13.06 23.47
C GLN A 290 31.58 12.01 22.59
N GLY A 291 31.54 12.16 21.26
CA GLY A 291 32.04 11.14 20.33
C GLY A 291 33.51 10.78 20.56
N ILE A 292 34.35 11.78 20.84
CA ILE A 292 35.78 11.59 21.12
C ILE A 292 36.00 10.84 22.44
N ASP A 293 35.24 11.17 23.48
CA ASP A 293 35.38 10.53 24.79
C ASP A 293 34.95 9.06 24.75
N VAL A 294 33.84 8.76 24.06
CA VAL A 294 33.38 7.38 23.87
C VAL A 294 34.40 6.58 23.06
N PHE A 295 34.99 7.17 22.01
CA PHE A 295 36.06 6.54 21.25
C PHE A 295 37.27 6.23 22.14
N ASN A 296 37.76 7.23 22.89
CA ASN A 296 38.91 7.07 23.77
C ASN A 296 38.66 6.00 24.82
N TYR A 297 37.47 5.96 25.42
CA TYR A 297 37.10 4.91 26.37
C TYR A 297 37.14 3.53 25.72
N ALA A 298 36.46 3.33 24.60
CA ALA A 298 36.40 2.05 23.90
C ALA A 298 37.80 1.58 23.42
N TYR A 299 38.61 2.52 22.92
CA TYR A 299 39.97 2.25 22.48
C TYR A 299 40.88 1.80 23.65
N ASN A 300 40.88 2.54 24.75
CA ASN A 300 41.70 2.21 25.92
C ASN A 300 41.24 0.89 26.58
N GLU A 301 39.94 0.67 26.68
CA GLU A 301 39.37 -0.58 27.18
C GLU A 301 39.82 -1.78 26.31
N ALA A 302 39.78 -1.64 24.98
CA ALA A 302 40.24 -2.68 24.06
C ALA A 302 41.75 -2.96 24.20
N LEU A 303 42.57 -1.92 24.37
CA LEU A 303 44.01 -2.06 24.62
C LEU A 303 44.29 -2.80 25.94
N ILE A 304 43.60 -2.42 27.02
CA ILE A 304 43.77 -3.04 28.34
C ILE A 304 43.37 -4.52 28.27
N ARG A 305 42.21 -4.84 27.67
CA ARG A 305 41.78 -6.23 27.48
C ARG A 305 42.78 -7.05 26.68
N LYS A 306 43.35 -6.47 25.62
CA LYS A 306 44.39 -7.13 24.82
C LYS A 306 45.67 -7.36 25.64
N ALA A 307 46.09 -6.38 26.43
CA ALA A 307 47.26 -6.50 27.30
C ALA A 307 47.08 -7.60 28.36
N TRP A 308 45.91 -7.64 29.03
CA TRP A 308 45.59 -8.69 30.00
C TRP A 308 45.49 -10.09 29.39
N ALA A 309 44.99 -10.20 28.16
CA ALA A 309 44.95 -11.48 27.45
C ALA A 309 46.35 -12.02 27.12
N GLY A 310 47.29 -11.12 26.76
CA GLY A 310 48.67 -11.48 26.43
C GLY A 310 49.57 -11.75 27.65
N GLN A 311 49.25 -11.17 28.81
CA GLN A 311 50.08 -11.28 30.02
C GLN A 311 49.19 -11.41 31.26
N ARG A 312 49.01 -12.66 31.72
CA ARG A 312 48.14 -12.97 32.87
C ARG A 312 48.58 -12.31 34.19
N ASP A 313 49.86 -11.97 34.32
CA ASP A 313 50.36 -11.30 35.53
C ASP A 313 49.86 -9.84 35.65
N LEU A 314 49.52 -9.21 34.52
CA LEU A 314 48.97 -7.85 34.51
C LEU A 314 47.49 -7.82 34.96
N SER A 315 46.76 -8.92 34.85
CA SER A 315 45.36 -8.97 35.32
C SER A 315 45.24 -9.11 36.83
N THR A 316 46.29 -9.62 37.49
CA THR A 316 46.39 -9.75 38.96
C THR A 316 47.20 -8.62 39.59
N PHE A 317 47.76 -7.71 38.78
CA PHE A 317 48.55 -6.58 39.25
C PHE A 317 47.66 -5.47 39.85
N GLU A 318 47.53 -5.48 41.16
CA GLU A 318 46.88 -4.40 41.90
C GLU A 318 47.87 -3.24 42.15
N GLY A 319 47.81 -2.21 41.31
CA GLY A 319 48.68 -1.02 41.44
C GLY A 319 48.60 -0.35 42.82
N GLY A 320 47.42 -0.35 43.45
CA GLY A 320 47.24 0.16 44.81
C GLY A 320 48.01 -0.65 45.87
N ARG A 321 48.01 -1.99 45.75
CA ARG A 321 48.74 -2.90 46.65
C ARG A 321 50.25 -2.79 46.43
N HIS A 322 50.69 -2.69 45.17
CA HIS A 322 52.09 -2.47 44.82
C HIS A 322 52.62 -1.14 45.39
N ASN A 323 51.89 -0.04 45.22
CA ASN A 323 52.27 1.27 45.77
C ASN A 323 52.30 1.30 47.31
N LYS A 324 51.45 0.51 47.98
CA LYS A 324 51.54 0.32 49.44
C LYS A 324 52.80 -0.46 49.83
N LEU A 325 53.15 -1.51 49.07
CA LEU A 325 54.34 -2.33 49.32
C LEU A 325 55.62 -1.50 49.17
N VAL A 326 55.74 -0.69 48.10
CA VAL A 326 56.86 0.23 47.88
C VAL A 326 56.98 1.24 49.03
N ARG A 327 55.86 1.84 49.46
CA ARG A 327 55.86 2.77 50.60
C ARG A 327 56.32 2.10 51.90
N ARG A 328 55.84 0.88 52.17
CA ARG A 328 56.23 0.09 53.36
C ARG A 328 57.71 -0.26 53.34
N PHE A 329 58.24 -0.68 52.20
CA PHE A 329 59.66 -0.97 52.04
C PHE A 329 60.52 0.26 52.35
N ARG A 330 60.18 1.43 51.79
CA ARG A 330 60.88 2.69 52.06
C ARG A 330 60.87 3.07 53.55
N SER A 331 59.75 2.85 54.24
CA SER A 331 59.63 3.12 55.68
C SER A 331 60.57 2.22 56.50
N LEU A 332 60.54 0.90 56.23
CA LEU A 332 61.36 -0.08 56.94
C LEU A 332 62.86 0.15 56.69
N ASP A 333 63.23 0.57 55.49
CA ASP A 333 64.62 0.89 55.14
C ASP A 333 65.14 2.09 55.95
N LEU A 334 64.34 3.15 56.09
CA LEU A 334 64.68 4.30 56.94
C LEU A 334 64.80 3.92 58.42
N GLU A 335 63.92 3.06 58.93
CA GLU A 335 64.01 2.53 60.30
C GLU A 335 65.29 1.70 60.49
N ARG A 336 65.65 0.86 59.51
CA ARG A 336 66.88 0.07 59.56
C ARG A 336 68.12 0.96 59.58
N ILE A 337 68.15 2.04 58.79
CA ILE A 337 69.25 3.02 58.80
C ILE A 337 69.36 3.69 60.18
N ARG A 338 68.23 4.06 60.82
CA ARG A 338 68.25 4.64 62.16
C ARG A 338 68.77 3.66 63.21
N LEU A 339 68.31 2.40 63.15
CA LEU A 339 68.77 1.36 64.05
C LEU A 339 70.27 1.11 63.89
N ALA A 340 70.77 1.02 62.65
CA ALA A 340 72.19 0.86 62.37
C ALA A 340 73.03 2.04 62.92
N ARG A 341 72.52 3.27 62.82
CA ARG A 341 73.18 4.44 63.44
C ARG A 341 73.26 4.31 64.97
N ALA A 342 72.18 3.86 65.61
CA ALA A 342 72.17 3.63 67.05
C ALA A 342 73.12 2.49 67.46
N GLU A 343 73.19 1.41 66.68
CA GLU A 343 74.13 0.30 66.87
C GLU A 343 75.59 0.76 66.76
N VAL A 344 75.91 1.56 65.74
CA VAL A 344 77.24 2.16 65.55
C VAL A 344 77.57 3.10 66.71
N ALA A 345 76.64 3.96 67.13
CA ALA A 345 76.84 4.87 68.25
C ALA A 345 77.07 4.10 69.58
N ALA A 346 76.31 3.04 69.83
CA ALA A 346 76.47 2.17 70.99
C ALA A 346 77.82 1.43 70.95
N ALA A 347 78.23 0.91 69.79
CA ALA A 347 79.52 0.26 69.60
C ALA A 347 80.69 1.25 69.80
N HIS A 348 80.55 2.49 69.32
CA HIS A 348 81.53 3.56 69.52
C HIS A 348 81.64 3.92 71.00
N HIS A 349 80.51 4.18 71.69
CA HIS A 349 80.48 4.51 73.12
C HIS A 349 81.11 3.42 73.99
N ARG A 350 80.90 2.14 73.67
CA ARG A 350 81.56 1.01 74.34
C ARG A 350 83.08 0.97 74.14
N ARG A 351 83.61 1.62 73.09
CA ARG A 351 85.04 1.70 72.79
C ARG A 351 85.72 2.97 73.33
N ILE A 352 84.99 3.89 73.98
CA ILE A 352 85.58 5.10 74.60
C ILE A 352 86.16 4.74 75.99
N PRO A 353 87.47 4.90 76.22
CA PRO A 353 88.08 4.66 77.54
C PRO A 353 87.61 5.67 78.58
N ARG A 354 87.26 5.22 79.78
CA ARG A 354 86.81 6.08 80.90
C ARG A 354 87.89 6.16 82.00
N GLY A 355 88.69 7.22 82.01
CA GLY A 355 89.60 7.66 83.10
C GLY A 355 90.83 6.76 83.34
N ILE A 356 92.04 7.20 83.71
CA ILE A 356 92.53 8.36 84.49
C ILE A 356 94.04 8.56 84.18
N THR A 357 94.46 9.84 84.02
CA THR A 357 95.78 10.49 84.23
C THR A 357 97.09 9.71 84.01
N ASP A 358 98.05 10.26 83.25
CA ASP A 358 98.94 11.34 83.73
C ASP A 358 99.80 11.97 82.60
N SER A 359 100.00 13.29 82.70
CA SER A 359 101.09 14.09 82.14
C SER A 359 101.37 14.10 80.62
N GLY A 360 100.94 15.17 79.91
CA GLY A 360 101.54 15.55 78.62
C GLY A 360 100.73 16.49 77.70
N GLN A 361 100.76 17.81 77.98
CA GLN A 361 100.58 18.93 77.03
C GLN A 361 99.48 18.90 75.94
N ILE A 362 98.31 18.34 76.19
CA ILE A 362 97.08 18.69 75.42
C ILE A 362 95.95 18.98 76.41
N GLY A 363 96.20 19.98 77.26
CA GLY A 363 95.28 20.47 78.30
C GLY A 363 94.94 21.94 78.11
N VAL A 364 94.82 22.42 76.87
CA VAL A 364 94.27 23.74 76.58
C VAL A 364 93.44 23.64 75.31
N LEU A 365 92.14 23.36 75.52
CA LEU A 365 90.97 23.54 74.66
C LEU A 365 90.00 22.36 74.81
N VAL A 366 89.49 22.17 76.02
CA VAL A 366 88.16 21.62 76.23
C VAL A 366 87.47 22.50 77.27
N ARG A 367 86.67 23.44 76.77
CA ARG A 367 85.49 23.94 77.46
C ARG A 367 84.32 23.79 76.51
#